data_AF-A0A3D4XBX3-F1
#
_entry.id   AF-A0A3D4XBX3-F1
#
_cell.length_a   1.000
_cell.length_b   1.000
_cell.length_c   1.000
_cell.angle_alpha   90.00
_cell.angle_beta   90.00
_cell.angle_gamma   90.00
#
_symmetry.space_group_name_H-M   'P 1'
#
loop_
_entity.id
_entity.type
_entity.pdbx_description
1 polymer ?
#
loop_
_entity_poly.entity_id
_entity_poly.type
_entity_poly.pdbx_seq_one_letter_code
_entity_poly.pdbx_strand_id
1 'polypeptide(L)' 'MLSENIKALRKSKGLSQQELAVKLNIVRQTVSKW' A
#
# COMPACT_ATOMS: atom_id res chain seq x y z
N MET A 1 9.71 -4.65 -10.07
CA MET A 1 8.97 -5.30 -8.96
C MET A 1 8.82 -4.33 -7.79
N LEU A 2 8.17 -3.18 -8.00
CA LEU A 2 7.93 -2.19 -6.94
C LEU A 2 6.61 -2.47 -6.22
N SER A 3 5.61 -2.92 -6.99
CA SER A 3 4.32 -3.42 -6.55
C SER A 3 4.42 -4.50 -5.47
N GLU A 4 5.14 -5.58 -5.77
CA GLU A 4 5.34 -6.70 -4.85
C GLU A 4 6.05 -6.30 -3.55
N ASN A 5 7.05 -5.40 -3.64
CA ASN A 5 7.75 -4.89 -2.46
C ASN A 5 6.82 -4.04 -1.57
N ILE A 6 5.97 -3.20 -2.18
CA ILE A 6 4.98 -2.40 -1.46
C ILE A 6 3.91 -3.29 -0.82
N LYS A 7 3.46 -4.34 -1.53
CA LYS A 7 2.51 -5.32 -1.02
C LYS A 7 3.09 -6.14 0.14
N ALA A 8 4.36 -6.53 0.05
CA ALA A 8 5.09 -7.21 1.12
C ALA A 8 5.24 -6.31 2.36
N LEU A 9 5.64 -5.05 2.16
CA LEU A 9 5.79 -4.08 3.24
C LEU A 9 4.44 -3.71 3.90
N ARG A 10 3.37 -3.65 3.11
CA ARG A 10 2.01 -3.45 3.63
C ARG A 10 1.58 -4.62 4.52
N LYS A 11 1.77 -5.85 4.04
CA LYS A 11 1.42 -7.08 4.77
C LYS A 11 2.28 -7.25 6.03
N SER A 12 3.59 -6.98 5.97
CA SER A 12 4.47 -7.11 7.14
C SER A 12 4.12 -6.12 8.24
N LYS A 13 3.57 -4.96 7.89
CA LYS A 13 3.07 -3.96 8.83
C LYS A 13 1.59 -4.14 9.22
N GLY A 14 0.92 -5.18 8.73
CA GLY A 14 -0.50 -5.44 9.00
C GLY A 14 -1.46 -4.36 8.46
N LEU A 15 -1.00 -3.50 7.54
CA LEU A 15 -1.76 -2.36 7.06
C LEU A 15 -2.76 -2.80 5.98
N SER A 16 -3.96 -2.26 5.99
CA SER A 16 -4.87 -2.32 4.85
C SER A 16 -4.42 -1.37 3.72
N GLN A 17 -4.95 -1.56 2.50
CA GLN A 17 -4.67 -0.64 1.40
C GLN A 17 -5.12 0.79 1.71
N GLN A 18 -6.20 0.94 2.46
CA GLN A 18 -6.73 2.25 2.85
C GLN A 18 -5.81 2.93 3.87
N GLU A 19 -5.31 2.21 4.86
CA GLU A 19 -4.39 2.75 5.86
C GLU A 19 -3.05 3.18 5.25
N LEU A 20 -2.54 2.40 4.29
CA LEU A 20 -1.33 2.78 3.56
C LEU A 20 -1.57 4.04 2.70
N ALA A 21 -2.73 4.14 2.07
CA ALA A 21 -3.11 5.28 1.24
C ALA A 21 -3.20 6.57 2.09
N VAL A 22 -3.85 6.50 3.25
CA VAL A 22 -3.96 7.63 4.20
C VAL A 22 -2.58 8.05 4.72
N LYS A 23 -1.71 7.10 5.10
CA LYS A 23 -0.36 7.42 5.60
C LYS A 23 0.54 8.08 4.55
N LEU A 24 0.34 7.73 3.27
CA LEU A 24 1.11 8.28 2.15
C LEU A 24 0.45 9.50 1.50
N ASN A 25 -0.72 9.95 2.00
CA ASN A 25 -1.53 11.00 1.40
C ASN A 25 -1.81 10.76 -0.10
N ILE A 26 -2.05 9.50 -0.48
CA ILE A 26 -2.41 9.11 -1.84
C ILE A 26 -3.76 8.41 -1.86
N VAL A 27 -4.32 8.27 -3.06
CA VAL A 27 -5.61 7.58 -3.25
C VAL A 27 -5.41 6.06 -3.20
N ARG A 28 -6.37 5.33 -2.60
CA ARG A 28 -6.37 3.86 -2.50
C ARG A 28 -6.19 3.17 -3.86
N GLN A 29 -6.74 3.73 -4.94
CA GLN A 29 -6.58 3.19 -6.30
C GLN A 29 -5.11 3.14 -6.74
N THR A 30 -4.28 4.08 -6.29
CA THR A 30 -2.83 4.05 -6.53
C THR A 30 -2.19 2.86 -5.82
N VAL A 31 -2.56 2.62 -4.55
CA VAL A 31 -2.16 1.45 -3.77
C VAL A 31 -2.73 0.13 -4.31
N SER A 32 -3.79 0.18 -5.12
CA SER A 32 -4.35 -1.00 -5.79
C SER A 32 -3.66 -1.33 -7.12
N LYS A 33 -2.96 -0.37 -7.72
CA LYS A 33 -2.15 -0.56 -8.93
C LYS A 33 -0.72 -0.97 -8.60
N TRP A 34 -0.26 -0.65 -7.39
CA TRP A 34 0.92 -1.23 -6.75
C TRP A 34 0.57 -2.58 -6.12
#